data_AF-A0A4V0XSC0-F1
#
_entry.id   AF-A0A4V0XSC0-F1
#
_cell.length_a   1.000
_cell.length_b   1.000
_cell.length_c   1.000
_cell.angle_alpha   90.00
_cell.angle_beta   90.00
_cell.angle_gamma   90.00
#
_symmetry.space_group_name_H-M   'P 1'
#
loop_
_entity.id
_entity.type
_entity.pdbx_description
1 polymer ?
#
loop_
_entity_poly.entity_id
_entity_poly.type
_entity_poly.pdbx_seq_one_letter_code
_entity_poly.pdbx_strand_id
1 'polypeptide(L)'
;MFGLRNDGTVSRFNGVLPLRVDNLLGLTNVRAVRAGSFYGTALVVLPTRQTISGVATDVSDLLAAPIDPALPKKDRKELEKALEAIVDSLTADQWLGDEALTAAKGEKTFEGLEKAVDSLTKSITNKPELVDDAAFVSSVEEAVLTLLSAASTLARTALEAAATGGGDVHKLSEGVQAYQAGEALATSDGKKNASKAMDEYEKAWKKAQQSLK
;
A
#
# COMPACT_ATOMS: atom_id res chain seq x y z
N MET A 1 3.27 -68.38 27.35
CA MET A 1 3.89 -67.45 26.38
C MET A 1 2.95 -66.26 26.19
N PHE A 2 3.52 -65.06 26.17
CA PHE A 2 2.93 -63.79 26.59
C PHE A 2 1.71 -63.31 25.78
N GLY A 3 0.72 -62.78 26.50
CA GLY A 3 -0.34 -61.93 25.96
C GLY A 3 0.11 -60.47 25.93
N LEU A 4 -0.29 -59.73 24.89
CA LEU A 4 -0.10 -58.29 24.77
C LEU A 4 -1.46 -57.64 24.51
N ARG A 5 -1.88 -56.81 25.46
CA ARG A 5 -3.00 -55.87 25.36
C ARG A 5 -2.57 -54.67 24.52
N ASN A 6 -3.47 -54.18 23.69
CA ASN A 6 -3.29 -53.00 22.85
C ASN A 6 -4.19 -51.88 23.41
N ASP A 7 -3.63 -50.99 24.24
CA ASP A 7 -4.30 -49.79 24.75
C ASP A 7 -3.98 -48.60 23.84
N GLY A 8 -4.81 -48.39 22.82
CA GLY A 8 -4.76 -47.23 21.95
C GLY A 8 -5.42 -46.02 22.60
N THR A 9 -4.64 -45.20 23.29
CA THR A 9 -5.07 -43.89 23.80
C THR A 9 -5.04 -42.86 22.67
N VAL A 10 -6.22 -42.37 22.26
CA VAL A 10 -6.36 -41.26 21.30
C VAL A 10 -6.15 -39.94 22.05
N SER A 11 -4.96 -39.36 21.95
CA SER A 11 -4.71 -37.98 22.39
C SER A 11 -5.36 -37.01 21.42
N ARG A 12 -6.48 -36.40 21.85
CA ARG A 12 -7.06 -35.22 21.21
C ARG A 12 -6.18 -34.01 21.50
N PHE A 13 -5.33 -33.62 20.54
CA PHE A 13 -4.68 -32.31 20.54
C PHE A 13 -5.70 -31.24 20.12
N ASN A 14 -6.46 -30.72 21.09
CA ASN A 14 -7.14 -29.43 20.96
C ASN A 14 -6.17 -28.34 21.43
N GLY A 15 -5.22 -27.99 20.55
CA GLY A 15 -4.32 -26.87 20.75
C GLY A 15 -4.49 -25.89 19.61
N VAL A 16 -5.46 -24.96 19.72
CA VAL A 16 -5.48 -23.76 18.89
C VAL A 16 -4.29 -22.92 19.35
N LEU A 17 -3.17 -23.04 18.64
CA LEU A 17 -2.04 -22.14 18.82
C LEU A 17 -2.48 -20.74 18.38
N PRO A 18 -2.24 -19.69 19.18
CA PRO A 18 -2.48 -18.32 18.73
C PRO A 18 -1.57 -18.05 17.53
N LEU A 19 -2.18 -17.72 16.38
CA LEU A 19 -1.47 -17.23 15.21
C LEU A 19 -0.69 -15.98 15.64
N ARG A 20 0.63 -16.10 15.75
CA ARG A 20 1.52 -14.96 15.98
C ARG A 20 1.53 -14.10 14.72
N VAL A 21 1.00 -12.89 14.83
CA VAL A 21 0.98 -11.87 13.78
C VAL A 21 2.40 -11.50 13.32
N ASP A 22 3.40 -11.72 14.18
CA ASP A 22 4.82 -11.46 13.92
C ASP A 22 5.36 -12.12 12.63
N ASN A 23 4.72 -13.19 12.14
CA ASN A 23 5.16 -13.92 10.95
C ASN A 23 4.39 -13.56 9.66
N LEU A 24 3.34 -12.73 9.75
CA LEU A 24 2.42 -12.45 8.64
C LEU A 24 2.95 -11.41 7.63
N LEU A 25 3.89 -10.55 8.04
CA LEU A 25 4.47 -9.49 7.19
C LEU A 25 5.88 -9.82 6.66
N GLY A 26 6.39 -11.04 6.87
CA GLY A 26 7.81 -11.32 6.59
C GLY A 26 8.79 -10.58 7.50
N LEU A 27 8.30 -10.01 8.61
CA LEU A 27 9.08 -9.39 9.69
C LEU A 27 9.84 -10.47 10.49
N THR A 28 10.78 -11.13 9.85
CA THR A 28 11.76 -11.99 10.51
C THR A 28 12.66 -11.11 11.38
N ASN A 29 12.20 -10.73 12.57
CA ASN A 29 12.97 -10.42 13.79
C ASN A 29 12.21 -9.61 14.86
N VAL A 30 10.88 -9.74 15.00
CA VAL A 30 10.22 -9.28 16.24
C VAL A 30 10.10 -10.45 17.20
N ARG A 31 11.20 -10.75 17.92
CA ARG A 31 11.12 -11.62 19.10
C ARG A 31 10.21 -10.92 20.12
N ALA A 32 9.09 -11.54 20.47
CA ALA A 32 8.35 -11.19 21.68
C ALA A 32 9.30 -11.26 22.88
N VAL A 33 9.81 -10.10 23.31
CA VAL A 33 10.64 -9.96 24.51
C VAL A 33 9.72 -10.15 25.70
N ARG A 34 9.86 -11.31 26.34
CA ARG A 34 9.25 -11.61 27.64
C ARG A 34 9.69 -10.51 28.61
N ALA A 35 8.73 -9.88 29.28
CA ALA A 35 8.91 -8.76 30.21
C ALA A 35 10.17 -8.94 31.08
N GLY A 36 11.23 -8.25 30.70
CA GLY A 36 12.55 -8.34 31.29
C GLY A 36 13.31 -7.08 30.90
N SER A 37 13.06 -6.02 31.69
CA SER A 37 13.75 -4.74 31.76
C SER A 37 14.98 -4.59 30.85
N PHE A 38 14.78 -4.12 29.63
CA PHE A 38 15.82 -3.48 28.82
C PHE A 38 15.17 -2.32 28.07
N TYR A 39 15.53 -1.10 28.47
CA TYR A 39 15.27 0.13 27.71
C TYR A 39 16.13 0.12 26.45
N GLY A 40 15.74 -0.70 25.48
CA GLY A 40 16.18 -0.60 24.10
C GLY A 40 15.00 -0.06 23.31
N THR A 41 14.93 1.25 23.13
CA THR A 41 13.96 1.88 22.23
C THR A 41 14.22 1.30 20.84
N ALA A 42 13.41 0.34 20.41
CA ALA A 42 13.40 -0.10 19.02
C ALA A 42 12.89 1.10 18.22
N LEU A 43 13.83 1.86 17.65
CA LEU A 43 13.51 2.96 16.76
C LEU A 43 12.96 2.32 15.48
N VAL A 44 11.64 2.16 15.43
CA VAL A 44 10.95 1.84 14.17
C VAL A 44 11.08 3.10 13.33
N VAL A 45 11.99 3.07 12.36
CA VAL A 45 12.13 4.15 11.37
C VAL A 45 10.90 4.07 10.48
N LEU A 46 9.85 4.80 10.86
CA LEU A 46 8.69 5.00 10.02
C LEU A 46 9.14 5.74 8.75
N PRO A 47 8.61 5.40 7.57
CA PRO A 47 8.93 6.13 6.35
C PRO A 47 8.59 7.60 6.57
N THR A 48 9.63 8.44 6.60
CA THR A 48 9.50 9.88 6.84
C THR A 48 8.79 10.55 5.68
N ARG A 49 8.01 11.60 5.96
CA ARG A 49 7.39 12.56 5.02
C ARG A 49 8.17 12.89 3.73
N GLN A 50 9.50 12.79 3.75
CA GLN A 50 10.35 12.90 2.56
C GLN A 50 9.94 11.99 1.40
N THR A 51 9.38 10.80 1.65
CA THR A 51 8.97 9.92 0.55
C THR A 51 7.73 10.43 -0.18
N ILE A 52 6.83 11.17 0.49
CA ILE A 52 5.49 11.44 -0.06
C ILE A 52 5.40 12.79 -0.74
N SER A 53 6.03 13.83 -0.18
CA SER A 53 6.25 15.06 -0.96
C SER A 53 7.19 14.82 -2.15
N GLY A 54 8.10 13.84 -2.00
CA GLY A 54 8.93 13.32 -3.09
C GLY A 54 8.05 12.77 -4.21
N VAL A 55 7.13 11.86 -3.92
CA VAL A 55 6.21 11.26 -4.92
C VAL A 55 5.47 12.29 -5.77
N ALA A 56 4.90 13.35 -5.18
CA ALA A 56 4.19 14.37 -5.96
C ALA A 56 5.14 15.12 -6.91
N THR A 57 6.36 15.39 -6.46
CA THR A 57 7.42 16.04 -7.26
C THR A 57 7.91 15.09 -8.35
N ASP A 58 8.23 13.84 -8.00
CA ASP A 58 8.70 12.81 -8.91
C ASP A 58 7.69 12.55 -10.04
N VAL A 59 6.40 12.41 -9.70
CA VAL A 59 5.35 12.23 -10.71
C VAL A 59 5.17 13.48 -11.56
N SER A 60 5.28 14.67 -10.97
CA SER A 60 5.24 15.92 -11.74
C SER A 60 6.41 16.02 -12.71
N ASP A 61 7.62 15.67 -12.30
CA ASP A 61 8.83 15.71 -13.13
C ASP A 61 8.78 14.65 -14.25
N LEU A 62 8.31 13.44 -13.92
CA LEU A 62 8.07 12.36 -14.89
C LEU A 62 7.07 12.78 -15.96
N LEU A 63 6.01 13.51 -15.58
CA LEU A 63 4.96 13.93 -16.51
C LEU A 63 5.22 15.31 -17.14
N ALA A 64 6.13 16.13 -16.62
CA ALA A 64 6.45 17.45 -17.17
C ALA A 64 7.15 17.37 -18.54
N ALA A 65 8.07 16.42 -18.70
CA ALA A 65 8.75 16.17 -19.98
C ALA A 65 7.82 15.71 -21.11
N PRO A 66 6.87 14.77 -20.89
CA PRO A 66 5.95 14.28 -21.92
C PRO A 66 4.73 15.18 -22.20
N ILE A 67 4.47 16.26 -21.44
CA ILE A 67 3.43 17.24 -21.80
C ILE A 67 3.91 18.12 -22.97
N ASP A 68 3.98 17.53 -24.16
CA ASP A 68 4.35 18.23 -25.38
C ASP A 68 3.25 19.25 -25.76
N PRO A 69 3.60 20.51 -26.11
CA PRO A 69 2.69 21.41 -26.80
C PRO A 69 1.98 20.85 -28.04
N ALA A 70 2.49 19.78 -28.65
CA ALA A 70 1.87 19.04 -29.74
C ALA A 70 0.70 18.14 -29.31
N LEU A 71 0.59 17.78 -28.02
CA LEU A 71 -0.54 16.98 -27.53
C LEU A 71 -1.87 17.71 -27.74
N PRO A 72 -2.94 17.00 -28.16
CA PRO A 72 -4.27 17.58 -28.24
C PRO A 72 -4.66 18.25 -26.91
N LYS A 73 -5.23 19.46 -26.98
CA LYS A 73 -5.59 20.28 -25.82
C LYS A 73 -6.42 19.52 -24.77
N LYS A 74 -7.28 18.60 -25.23
CA LYS A 74 -8.10 17.76 -24.36
C LYS A 74 -7.24 16.82 -23.51
N ASP A 75 -6.25 16.17 -24.12
CA ASP A 75 -5.44 15.14 -23.49
C ASP A 75 -4.50 15.74 -22.46
N ARG A 76 -3.91 16.87 -22.82
CA ARG A 76 -3.12 17.68 -21.89
C ARG A 76 -3.92 18.08 -20.66
N LYS A 77 -5.16 18.54 -20.85
CA LYS A 77 -6.02 18.92 -19.73
C LYS A 77 -6.38 17.74 -18.83
N GLU A 78 -6.48 16.53 -19.37
CA GLU A 78 -6.69 15.31 -18.58
C GLU A 78 -5.45 14.94 -17.76
N LEU A 79 -4.24 15.07 -18.34
CA LEU A 79 -2.98 14.88 -17.62
C LEU A 79 -2.76 15.93 -16.54
N GLU A 80 -3.00 17.21 -16.85
CA GLU A 80 -2.93 18.31 -15.88
C GLU A 80 -3.88 18.08 -14.70
N LYS A 81 -5.10 17.60 -14.96
CA LYS A 81 -6.05 17.23 -13.89
C LYS A 81 -5.60 16.04 -13.07
N ALA A 82 -4.98 15.04 -13.70
CA ALA A 82 -4.43 13.89 -12.98
C ALA A 82 -3.29 14.35 -12.06
N LEU A 83 -2.41 15.21 -12.55
CA LEU A 83 -1.34 15.84 -11.77
C LEU A 83 -1.90 16.68 -10.60
N GLU A 84 -2.88 17.53 -10.87
CA GLU A 84 -3.54 18.34 -9.84
C GLU A 84 -4.15 17.44 -8.76
N ALA A 85 -4.83 16.35 -9.14
CA ALA A 85 -5.39 15.38 -8.19
C ALA A 85 -4.32 14.69 -7.35
N ILE A 86 -3.16 14.35 -7.93
CA ILE A 86 -2.02 13.76 -7.20
C ILE A 86 -1.47 14.75 -6.20
N VAL A 87 -1.20 15.98 -6.65
CA VAL A 87 -0.67 17.04 -5.80
C VAL A 87 -1.63 17.30 -4.65
N ASP A 88 -2.91 17.48 -4.93
CA ASP A 88 -3.97 17.72 -3.94
C ASP A 88 -4.09 16.58 -2.93
N SER A 89 -3.98 15.32 -3.37
CA SER A 89 -4.03 14.16 -2.47
C SER A 89 -2.78 13.95 -1.63
N LEU A 90 -1.63 14.46 -2.09
CA LEU A 90 -0.34 14.33 -1.42
C LEU A 90 0.08 15.61 -0.68
N THR A 91 -0.79 16.63 -0.64
CA THR A 91 -0.53 17.87 0.09
C THR A 91 -0.32 17.63 1.59
N ALA A 92 0.63 18.39 2.16
CA ALA A 92 1.09 18.22 3.53
C ALA A 92 0.00 18.41 4.60
N ASP A 93 -1.05 19.19 4.32
CA ASP A 93 -2.16 19.40 5.23
C ASP A 93 -3.04 18.14 5.38
N GLN A 94 -2.90 17.14 4.50
CA GLN A 94 -3.58 15.85 4.64
C GLN A 94 -2.95 14.93 5.72
N TRP A 95 -1.82 15.30 6.29
CA TRP A 95 -1.05 14.46 7.22
C TRP A 95 -1.12 14.98 8.66
N LEU A 96 -1.19 14.06 9.63
CA LEU A 96 -0.96 14.33 11.05
C LEU A 96 0.55 14.26 11.31
N GLY A 97 1.19 15.42 11.35
CA GLY A 97 2.65 15.47 11.49
C GLY A 97 3.35 14.84 10.29
N ASP A 98 4.47 14.17 10.53
CA ASP A 98 5.33 13.62 9.48
C ASP A 98 5.08 12.12 9.21
N GLU A 99 4.15 11.47 9.92
CA GLU A 99 4.14 10.00 10.03
C GLU A 99 2.78 9.32 9.80
N ALA A 100 1.63 10.01 9.94
CA ALA A 100 0.33 9.35 9.87
C ALA A 100 -0.75 10.18 9.18
N LEU A 101 -1.65 9.51 8.46
CA LEU A 101 -2.91 10.10 7.99
C LEU A 101 -3.99 9.97 9.06
N THR A 102 -4.88 10.96 9.19
CA THR A 102 -6.17 10.70 9.87
C THR A 102 -6.99 9.73 9.03
N ALA A 103 -7.93 9.00 9.65
CA ALA A 103 -8.88 8.18 8.90
C ALA A 103 -9.65 8.99 7.82
N ALA A 104 -10.12 10.20 8.12
CA ALA A 104 -10.85 10.98 7.12
C ALA A 104 -9.95 11.45 5.96
N LYS A 105 -8.70 11.81 6.25
CA LYS A 105 -7.76 12.33 5.24
C LYS A 105 -7.20 11.21 4.39
N GLY A 106 -6.94 10.03 4.96
CA GLY A 106 -6.41 8.92 4.19
C GLY A 106 -7.39 8.35 3.16
N GLU A 107 -8.69 8.33 3.45
CA GLU A 107 -9.70 7.96 2.44
C GLU A 107 -9.65 8.92 1.24
N LYS A 108 -9.54 10.22 1.49
CA LYS A 108 -9.39 11.23 0.43
C LYS A 108 -8.08 11.08 -0.35
N THR A 109 -6.97 10.77 0.33
CA THR A 109 -5.68 10.50 -0.31
C THR A 109 -5.79 9.32 -1.27
N PHE A 110 -6.34 8.18 -0.82
CA PHE A 110 -6.53 7.01 -1.67
C PHE A 110 -7.48 7.28 -2.85
N GLU A 111 -8.59 7.99 -2.63
CA GLU A 111 -9.52 8.34 -3.72
C GLU A 111 -8.84 9.16 -4.83
N GLY A 112 -7.99 10.12 -4.49
CA GLY A 112 -7.26 10.88 -5.51
C GLY A 112 -6.13 10.11 -6.17
N LEU A 113 -5.42 9.23 -5.43
CA LEU A 113 -4.43 8.31 -6.02
C LEU A 113 -5.10 7.35 -7.01
N GLU A 114 -6.26 6.80 -6.67
CA GLU A 114 -7.05 5.93 -7.54
C GLU A 114 -7.46 6.67 -8.81
N LYS A 115 -8.08 7.85 -8.68
CA LYS A 115 -8.47 8.70 -9.83
C LYS A 115 -7.29 9.05 -10.73
N ALA A 116 -6.13 9.30 -10.14
CA ALA A 116 -4.92 9.61 -10.89
C ALA A 116 -4.41 8.40 -11.68
N VAL A 117 -4.28 7.23 -11.04
CA VAL A 117 -3.91 5.98 -11.71
C VAL A 117 -4.89 5.64 -12.84
N ASP A 118 -6.18 5.82 -12.60
CA ASP A 118 -7.24 5.58 -13.58
C ASP A 118 -7.11 6.52 -14.80
N SER A 119 -6.87 7.80 -14.55
CA SER A 119 -6.72 8.81 -15.60
C SER A 119 -5.47 8.58 -16.44
N LEU A 120 -4.35 8.27 -15.79
CA LEU A 120 -3.08 7.93 -16.43
C LEU A 120 -3.22 6.64 -17.26
N THR A 121 -3.82 5.59 -16.70
CA THR A 121 -4.04 4.33 -17.42
C THR A 121 -4.96 4.51 -18.63
N LYS A 122 -6.02 5.33 -18.51
CA LYS A 122 -6.90 5.67 -19.63
C LYS A 122 -6.17 6.44 -20.73
N SER A 123 -5.20 7.28 -20.37
CA SER A 123 -4.44 8.08 -21.34
C SER A 123 -3.60 7.23 -22.30
N ILE A 124 -3.06 6.10 -21.84
CA ILE A 124 -2.26 5.17 -22.65
C ILE A 124 -3.08 4.01 -23.26
N THR A 125 -4.31 3.76 -22.79
CA THR A 125 -5.15 2.66 -23.32
C THR A 125 -6.15 3.11 -24.38
N ASN A 126 -6.67 4.34 -24.28
CA ASN A 126 -7.76 4.81 -25.15
C ASN A 126 -7.30 5.73 -26.30
N LYS A 127 -6.02 6.08 -26.37
CA LYS A 127 -5.48 7.08 -27.32
C LYS A 127 -4.35 6.48 -28.14
N PRO A 128 -4.64 5.69 -29.17
CA PRO A 128 -3.62 5.01 -29.97
C PRO A 128 -2.59 6.00 -30.56
N GLU A 129 -2.99 7.23 -30.87
CA GLU A 129 -2.09 8.30 -31.32
C GLU A 129 -1.01 8.70 -30.31
N LEU A 130 -1.22 8.47 -29.02
CA LEU A 130 -0.24 8.71 -27.95
C LEU A 130 0.59 7.46 -27.62
N VAL A 131 0.13 6.28 -28.05
CA VAL A 131 0.80 5.01 -27.81
C VAL A 131 2.03 4.84 -28.71
N ASP A 132 2.07 5.54 -29.84
CA ASP A 132 3.22 5.53 -30.76
C ASP A 132 4.43 6.30 -30.20
N ASP A 133 4.24 7.14 -29.19
CA ASP A 133 5.32 7.79 -28.45
C ASP A 133 5.76 6.92 -27.25
N ALA A 134 6.79 6.11 -27.48
CA ALA A 134 7.34 5.23 -26.46
C ALA A 134 7.86 5.98 -25.21
N ALA A 135 8.32 7.22 -25.34
CA ALA A 135 8.80 8.02 -24.21
C ALA A 135 7.63 8.51 -23.35
N PHE A 136 6.54 8.96 -24.00
CA PHE A 136 5.29 9.29 -23.32
C PHE A 136 4.74 8.10 -22.54
N VAL A 137 4.58 6.94 -23.20
CA VAL A 137 4.06 5.73 -22.56
C VAL A 137 4.92 5.30 -21.37
N SER A 138 6.25 5.29 -21.54
CA SER A 138 7.18 4.94 -20.45
C SER A 138 7.03 5.88 -19.24
N SER A 139 6.89 7.18 -19.48
CA SER A 139 6.76 8.18 -18.41
C SER A 139 5.43 8.02 -17.64
N VAL A 140 4.34 7.73 -18.35
CA VAL A 140 3.04 7.45 -17.73
C VAL A 140 3.07 6.15 -16.92
N GLU A 141 3.71 5.09 -17.45
CA GLU A 141 3.88 3.83 -16.73
C GLU A 141 4.71 4.01 -15.45
N GLU A 142 5.80 4.78 -15.50
CA GLU A 142 6.63 5.09 -14.34
C GLU A 142 5.87 5.93 -13.30
N ALA A 143 5.06 6.91 -13.75
CA ALA A 143 4.17 7.66 -12.87
C ALA A 143 3.15 6.75 -12.15
N VAL A 144 2.52 5.81 -12.86
CA VAL A 144 1.58 4.85 -12.26
C VAL A 144 2.29 3.96 -11.22
N LEU A 145 3.48 3.45 -11.53
CA LEU A 145 4.26 2.64 -10.58
C LEU A 145 4.66 3.44 -9.33
N THR A 146 5.00 4.71 -9.51
CA THR A 146 5.34 5.62 -8.40
C THR A 146 4.13 5.83 -7.48
N LEU A 147 2.93 6.02 -8.04
CA LEU A 147 1.68 6.12 -7.27
C LEU A 147 1.34 4.83 -6.52
N LEU A 148 1.53 3.66 -7.15
CA LEU A 148 1.34 2.36 -6.49
C LEU A 148 2.31 2.16 -5.34
N SER A 149 3.57 2.56 -5.50
CA SER A 149 4.58 2.49 -4.44
C SER A 149 4.20 3.37 -3.24
N ALA A 150 3.68 4.56 -3.50
CA ALA A 150 3.17 5.46 -2.46
C ALA A 150 1.99 4.84 -1.69
N ALA A 151 1.02 4.27 -2.41
CA ALA A 151 -0.13 3.59 -1.83
C ALA A 151 0.25 2.35 -1.00
N SER A 152 1.17 1.53 -1.49
CA SER A 152 1.72 0.39 -0.75
C SER A 152 2.41 0.86 0.54
N THR A 153 3.25 1.89 0.46
CA THR A 153 3.93 2.48 1.62
C THR A 153 2.92 2.97 2.66
N LEU A 154 1.84 3.61 2.21
CA LEU A 154 0.76 4.08 3.06
C LEU A 154 0.03 2.96 3.81
N ALA A 155 -0.37 1.92 3.07
CA ALA A 155 -1.04 0.76 3.64
C ALA A 155 -0.14 0.05 4.65
N ARG A 156 1.13 -0.18 4.31
CA ARG A 156 2.11 -0.83 5.19
C ARG A 156 2.33 -0.04 6.47
N THR A 157 2.55 1.28 6.37
CA THR A 157 2.76 2.15 7.54
C THR A 157 1.55 2.13 8.47
N ALA A 158 0.33 2.15 7.92
CA ALA A 158 -0.89 2.05 8.72
C ALA A 158 -0.99 0.71 9.44
N LEU A 159 -0.66 -0.41 8.77
CA LEU A 159 -0.63 -1.74 9.39
C LEU A 159 0.40 -1.83 10.53
N GLU A 160 1.60 -1.31 10.31
CA GLU A 160 2.68 -1.27 11.32
C GLU A 160 2.28 -0.43 12.54
N ALA A 161 1.70 0.75 12.32
CA ALA A 161 1.21 1.61 13.39
C ALA A 161 0.07 0.95 14.17
N ALA A 162 -0.86 0.29 13.47
CA ALA A 162 -1.98 -0.40 14.09
C ALA A 162 -1.55 -1.63 14.91
N ALA A 163 -0.58 -2.40 14.41
CA ALA A 163 0.02 -3.51 15.15
C ALA A 163 0.75 -3.03 16.40
N THR A 164 1.53 -1.94 16.30
CA THR A 164 2.23 -1.32 17.44
C THR A 164 1.25 -0.76 18.48
N GLY A 165 0.12 -0.22 18.01
CA GLY A 165 -0.96 0.28 18.87
C GLY A 165 -1.80 -0.80 19.54
N GLY A 166 -1.50 -2.08 19.33
CA GLY A 166 -2.27 -3.19 19.90
C GLY A 166 -3.64 -3.37 19.29
N GLY A 167 -3.80 -3.04 18.01
CA GLY A 167 -5.06 -3.17 17.28
C GLY A 167 -5.60 -4.61 17.24
N ASP A 168 -6.88 -4.72 16.91
CA ASP A 168 -7.58 -6.00 16.78
C ASP A 168 -6.87 -6.94 15.79
N VAL A 169 -6.48 -8.12 16.30
CA VAL A 169 -5.68 -9.11 15.56
C VAL A 169 -6.39 -9.62 14.31
N HIS A 170 -7.72 -9.77 14.37
CA HIS A 170 -8.48 -10.30 13.24
C HIS A 170 -8.51 -9.30 12.09
N LYS A 171 -8.84 -8.03 12.36
CA LYS A 171 -8.80 -6.95 11.37
C LYS A 171 -7.39 -6.71 10.82
N LEU A 172 -6.35 -6.77 11.66
CA LEU A 172 -4.97 -6.69 11.20
C LEU A 172 -4.62 -7.82 10.23
N SER A 173 -5.02 -9.06 10.54
CA SER A 173 -4.82 -10.21 9.65
C SER A 173 -5.50 -10.00 8.29
N GLU A 174 -6.74 -9.50 8.26
CA GLU A 174 -7.44 -9.18 7.00
C GLU A 174 -6.72 -8.06 6.23
N GLY A 175 -6.21 -7.04 6.93
CA GLY A 175 -5.45 -5.96 6.33
C GLY A 175 -4.15 -6.44 5.70
N VAL A 176 -3.42 -7.36 6.36
CA VAL A 176 -2.21 -7.98 5.79
C VAL A 176 -2.53 -8.81 4.55
N GLN A 177 -3.63 -9.57 4.55
CA GLN A 177 -4.06 -10.33 3.37
C GLN A 177 -4.37 -9.41 2.18
N ALA A 178 -5.08 -8.31 2.41
CA ALA A 178 -5.35 -7.31 1.38
C ALA A 178 -4.04 -6.69 0.86
N TYR A 179 -3.12 -6.31 1.75
CA TYR A 179 -1.81 -5.78 1.35
C TYR A 179 -1.04 -6.75 0.44
N GLN A 180 -0.97 -8.03 0.82
CA GLN A 180 -0.31 -9.06 0.01
C GLN A 180 -1.00 -9.29 -1.35
N ALA A 181 -2.33 -9.18 -1.40
CA ALA A 181 -3.07 -9.23 -2.66
C ALA A 181 -2.71 -8.03 -3.56
N GLY A 182 -2.58 -6.83 -2.99
CA GLY A 182 -2.09 -5.64 -3.69
C GLY A 182 -0.69 -5.83 -4.29
N GLU A 183 0.26 -6.35 -3.50
CA GLU A 183 1.63 -6.64 -3.96
C GLU A 183 1.65 -7.69 -5.08
N ALA A 184 0.83 -8.73 -4.99
CA ALA A 184 0.69 -9.74 -6.05
C ALA A 184 0.11 -9.16 -7.34
N LEU A 185 -0.85 -8.23 -7.24
CA LEU A 185 -1.42 -7.53 -8.39
C LEU A 185 -0.42 -6.56 -9.03
N ALA A 186 0.36 -5.84 -8.23
CA ALA A 186 1.39 -4.91 -8.69
C ALA A 186 2.55 -5.61 -9.42
N THR A 187 2.86 -6.86 -9.05
CA THR A 187 3.97 -7.63 -9.65
C THR A 187 3.57 -8.49 -10.86
N SER A 188 2.34 -8.98 -10.92
CA SER A 188 1.90 -9.95 -11.96
C SER A 188 1.69 -9.35 -13.34
N ASP A 189 1.31 -8.07 -13.44
CA ASP A 189 1.01 -7.41 -14.72
C ASP A 189 0.92 -5.87 -14.52
N GLY A 190 1.76 -5.33 -13.62
CA GLY A 190 1.60 -4.12 -12.79
C GLY A 190 0.71 -2.99 -13.29
N LYS A 191 0.77 -2.62 -14.58
CA LYS A 191 -0.09 -1.60 -15.18
C LYS A 191 -1.55 -2.02 -15.38
N LYS A 192 -1.83 -3.24 -15.83
CA LYS A 192 -3.20 -3.72 -16.08
C LYS A 192 -3.98 -3.92 -14.79
N ASN A 193 -3.25 -4.20 -13.72
CA ASN A 193 -3.81 -4.44 -12.40
C ASN A 193 -3.60 -3.25 -11.44
N ALA A 194 -3.12 -2.10 -11.94
CA ALA A 194 -2.79 -0.96 -11.08
C ALA A 194 -3.99 -0.49 -10.26
N SER A 195 -5.16 -0.29 -10.88
CA SER A 195 -6.38 0.08 -10.15
C SER A 195 -6.76 -0.98 -9.09
N LYS A 196 -6.74 -2.27 -9.44
CA LYS A 196 -7.04 -3.34 -8.47
C LYS A 196 -6.03 -3.42 -7.33
N ALA A 197 -4.75 -3.16 -7.60
CA ALA A 197 -3.72 -3.12 -6.58
C ALA A 197 -3.95 -1.94 -5.63
N MET A 198 -4.33 -0.78 -6.18
CA MET A 198 -4.73 0.40 -5.40
C MET A 198 -5.90 0.09 -4.46
N ASP A 199 -6.94 -0.60 -4.95
CA ASP A 199 -8.11 -1.01 -4.14
C ASP A 199 -7.70 -1.91 -2.96
N GLU A 200 -6.81 -2.87 -3.19
CA GLU A 200 -6.33 -3.77 -2.14
C GLU A 200 -5.44 -3.05 -1.12
N TYR A 201 -4.64 -2.06 -1.53
CA TYR A 201 -3.90 -1.19 -0.60
C TYR A 201 -4.82 -0.30 0.23
N GLU A 202 -5.84 0.30 -0.39
CA GLU A 202 -6.84 1.09 0.34
C GLU A 202 -7.56 0.22 1.37
N LYS A 203 -7.98 -0.99 0.99
CA LYS A 203 -8.61 -1.96 1.87
C LYS A 203 -7.70 -2.35 3.03
N ALA A 204 -6.41 -2.58 2.78
CA ALA A 204 -5.42 -2.86 3.81
C ALA A 204 -5.33 -1.71 4.83
N TRP A 205 -5.23 -0.47 4.33
CA TRP A 205 -5.22 0.73 5.15
C TRP A 205 -6.53 0.89 5.96
N LYS A 206 -7.70 0.70 5.34
CA LYS A 206 -9.01 0.74 6.02
C LYS A 206 -9.09 -0.28 7.16
N LYS A 207 -8.59 -1.50 6.95
CA LYS A 207 -8.55 -2.56 7.98
C LYS A 207 -7.62 -2.20 9.13
N ALA A 208 -6.46 -1.61 8.85
CA ALA A 208 -5.57 -1.09 9.87
C ALA A 208 -6.26 -0.04 10.75
N GLN A 209 -6.93 0.95 10.14
CA GLN A 209 -7.69 1.98 10.86
C GLN A 209 -8.84 1.38 11.69
N GLN A 210 -9.55 0.39 11.16
CA GLN A 210 -10.62 -0.29 11.87
C GLN A 210 -10.11 -1.10 13.06
N SER A 211 -8.88 -1.60 13.02
CA SER A 211 -8.30 -2.41 14.11
C SER A 211 -7.97 -1.59 15.35
N LEU A 212 -7.76 -0.28 15.20
CA LEU A 212 -7.49 0.66 16.29
C LEU A 212 -8.77 1.22 16.95
N LYS A 213 -9.96 0.83 16.45
CA LYS A 213 -11.26 1.19 17.00
C LYS A 213 -11.84 0.05 17.80
#